data_AF-N1VXB6-F1
#
_entry.id   AF-N1VXB6-F1
#
_cell.length_a   1.000
_cell.length_b   1.000
_cell.length_c   1.000
_cell.angle_alpha   90.00
_cell.angle_beta   90.00
_cell.angle_gamma   90.00
#
_symmetry.space_group_name_H-M   'P 1'
#
loop_
_entity.id
_entity.type
_entity.pdbx_description
1 polymer ?
#
loop_
_entity_poly.entity_id
_entity_poly.type
_entity_poly.pdbx_seq_one_letter_code
_entity_poly.pdbx_strand_id
1 'polypeptide(L)'
;MSINPSNQKTFPQFLKISKESLFDSLGLEIHNIQLEPESAEYDACYFQIQKKNIRFRKAKITSKKVGQFVTLWKRSKDGPIEPFKSKDDIDIFIIATLNNNRVGHFIFTKQILDEKGILSGKHEGKRGFRVYPAWDIPDNKQGLTTQKWQLPYFVESNKKLNGLDVIGKLLDIKIKLHS
;
A
#
# COMPACT_ATOMS: atom_id res chain seq x y z
N MET A 1 -25.83 -32.93 -14.27
CA MET A 1 -24.57 -32.64 -13.54
C MET A 1 -24.24 -31.18 -13.80
N SER A 2 -24.72 -30.30 -12.92
CA SER A 2 -24.54 -28.85 -13.09
C SER A 2 -23.27 -28.45 -12.35
N ILE A 3 -22.28 -27.96 -13.10
CA ILE A 3 -21.01 -27.48 -12.55
C ILE A 3 -21.31 -26.20 -11.77
N ASN A 4 -21.01 -26.24 -10.47
CA ASN A 4 -21.12 -25.14 -9.53
C ASN A 4 -20.04 -24.10 -9.90
N PRO A 5 -20.35 -22.82 -10.18
CA PRO A 5 -19.34 -21.80 -10.41
C PRO A 5 -18.69 -21.48 -9.07
N SER A 6 -17.63 -22.22 -8.74
CA SER A 6 -16.84 -22.02 -7.54
C SER A 6 -16.32 -20.59 -7.49
N ASN A 7 -16.85 -19.81 -6.56
CA ASN A 7 -16.29 -18.61 -5.92
C ASN A 7 -14.78 -18.41 -6.17
N GLN A 8 -14.40 -17.87 -7.33
CA GLN A 8 -13.07 -17.33 -7.52
C GLN A 8 -13.05 -16.00 -6.77
N LYS A 9 -12.37 -15.95 -5.62
CA LYS A 9 -12.07 -14.68 -4.96
C LYS A 9 -11.34 -13.81 -5.98
N THR A 10 -12.02 -12.80 -6.51
CA THR A 10 -11.45 -11.88 -7.49
C THR A 10 -10.38 -11.05 -6.78
N PHE A 11 -9.11 -11.30 -7.12
CA PHE A 11 -8.02 -10.42 -6.70
C PHE A 11 -8.18 -9.07 -7.41
N PRO A 12 -7.99 -7.94 -6.71
CA PRO A 12 -7.76 -6.67 -7.40
C PRO A 12 -6.60 -6.86 -8.38
N GLN A 13 -6.75 -6.35 -9.60
CA GLN A 13 -5.77 -6.56 -10.67
C GLN A 13 -4.36 -6.14 -10.21
N PHE A 14 -4.26 -5.03 -9.48
CA PHE A 14 -3.00 -4.55 -8.96
C PHE A 14 -2.45 -5.31 -7.77
N LEU A 15 -3.31 -5.96 -6.97
CA LEU A 15 -2.85 -6.87 -5.94
C LEU A 15 -2.22 -8.11 -6.59
N LYS A 16 -2.78 -8.62 -7.70
CA LYS A 16 -2.19 -9.73 -8.44
C LYS A 16 -0.79 -9.38 -8.97
N ILE A 17 -0.64 -8.22 -9.61
CA ILE A 17 0.67 -7.74 -10.08
C ILE A 17 1.64 -7.62 -8.90
N SER A 18 1.20 -7.03 -7.78
CA SER A 18 2.03 -6.89 -6.58
C SER A 18 2.42 -8.23 -5.97
N LYS A 19 1.51 -9.21 -5.99
CA LYS A 19 1.78 -10.58 -5.54
C LYS A 19 2.87 -11.23 -6.36
N GLU A 20 2.73 -11.22 -7.69
CA GLU A 20 3.71 -11.82 -8.59
C GLU A 20 5.06 -11.11 -8.53
N SER A 21 5.08 -9.77 -8.42
CA SER A 21 6.31 -8.98 -8.49
C SER A 21 7.02 -8.79 -7.15
N LEU A 22 6.33 -8.94 -6.02
CA LEU A 22 6.85 -8.62 -4.69
C LEU A 22 6.69 -9.77 -3.69
N PHE A 23 5.47 -10.27 -3.49
CA PHE A 23 5.20 -11.18 -2.38
C PHE A 23 5.66 -12.61 -2.69
N ASP A 24 5.49 -13.08 -3.92
CA ASP A 24 5.83 -14.45 -4.32
C ASP A 24 7.33 -14.66 -4.39
N SER A 25 8.08 -13.67 -4.86
CA SER A 25 9.54 -13.68 -4.85
C SER A 25 10.14 -13.73 -3.44
N LEU A 26 9.33 -13.42 -2.42
CA LEU A 26 9.69 -13.40 -1.01
C LEU A 26 9.11 -14.58 -0.21
N GLY A 27 8.33 -15.46 -0.84
CA GLY A 27 7.61 -16.52 -0.14
C GLY A 27 6.59 -15.99 0.87
N LEU A 28 6.02 -14.80 0.62
CA LEU A 28 5.01 -14.18 1.48
C LEU A 28 3.61 -14.55 1.01
N GLU A 29 2.95 -15.40 1.78
CA GLU A 29 1.57 -15.79 1.50
C GLU A 29 0.58 -14.72 1.97
N ILE A 30 -0.38 -14.41 1.08
CA ILE A 30 -1.51 -13.52 1.38
C ILE A 30 -2.68 -14.37 1.84
N HIS A 31 -3.24 -14.02 3.00
CA HIS A 31 -4.42 -14.64 3.57
C HIS A 31 -5.56 -13.63 3.76
N ASN A 32 -6.79 -14.14 3.92
CA ASN A 32 -7.93 -13.36 4.40
C ASN A 32 -8.23 -12.07 3.63
N ILE A 33 -8.12 -12.12 2.30
CA ILE A 33 -8.40 -10.97 1.42
C ILE A 33 -9.86 -10.54 1.54
N GLN A 34 -10.07 -9.25 1.75
CA GLN A 34 -11.34 -8.56 1.80
C GLN A 34 -11.27 -7.34 0.88
N LEU A 35 -12.17 -7.25 -0.11
CA LEU A 35 -12.25 -6.09 -1.00
C LEU A 35 -12.94 -4.92 -0.28
N GLU A 36 -12.61 -3.71 -0.66
CA GLU A 36 -13.25 -2.49 -0.14
C GLU A 36 -13.99 -1.77 -1.28
N PRO A 37 -15.27 -2.10 -1.53
CA PRO A 37 -16.01 -1.63 -2.72
C PRO A 37 -16.04 -0.11 -2.87
N GLU A 38 -16.15 0.61 -1.76
CA GLU A 38 -16.23 2.07 -1.78
C GLU A 38 -14.93 2.77 -2.20
N SER A 39 -13.82 2.04 -2.22
CA SER A 39 -12.52 2.50 -2.69
C SER A 39 -11.96 1.61 -3.79
N ALA A 40 -12.83 0.84 -4.48
CA ALA A 40 -12.43 -0.10 -5.53
C ALA A 40 -11.66 0.59 -6.67
N GLU A 41 -11.93 1.88 -6.91
CA GLU A 41 -11.19 2.66 -7.91
C GLU A 41 -9.69 2.79 -7.60
N TYR A 42 -9.26 2.56 -6.35
CA TYR A 42 -7.86 2.51 -5.90
C TYR A 42 -7.43 1.07 -5.56
N ASP A 43 -8.05 0.05 -6.16
CA ASP A 43 -7.77 -1.38 -5.91
C ASP A 43 -7.77 -1.73 -4.41
N ALA A 44 -8.65 -1.06 -3.65
CA ALA A 44 -8.64 -1.10 -2.20
C ALA A 44 -9.00 -2.49 -1.67
N CYS A 45 -8.12 -3.02 -0.83
CA CYS A 45 -8.37 -4.27 -0.12
C CYS A 45 -7.62 -4.32 1.20
N TYR A 46 -8.06 -5.26 2.03
CA TYR A 46 -7.45 -5.66 3.27
C TYR A 46 -7.04 -7.13 3.18
N PHE A 47 -5.91 -7.49 3.76
CA PHE A 47 -5.45 -8.88 3.84
C PHE A 47 -4.42 -9.05 4.95
N GLN A 48 -3.94 -10.28 5.14
CA GLN A 48 -2.91 -10.61 6.12
C GLN A 48 -1.70 -11.28 5.48
N ILE A 49 -0.51 -10.91 5.95
CA ILE A 49 0.75 -11.60 5.66
C ILE A 49 1.45 -11.83 7.00
N GLN A 50 1.84 -13.08 7.31
CA GLN A 50 2.55 -13.43 8.55
C GLN A 50 1.95 -12.80 9.83
N LYS A 51 0.62 -12.85 9.98
CA LYS A 51 -0.14 -12.24 11.10
C LYS A 51 -0.17 -10.70 11.16
N LYS A 52 0.44 -10.00 10.20
CA LYS A 52 0.32 -8.55 10.06
C LYS A 52 -0.94 -8.21 9.26
N ASN A 53 -1.71 -7.26 9.76
CA ASN A 53 -2.91 -6.73 9.14
C ASN A 53 -2.53 -5.64 8.13
N ILE A 54 -2.83 -5.87 6.85
CA ILE A 54 -2.38 -5.02 5.74
C ILE A 54 -3.56 -4.34 5.07
N ARG A 55 -3.43 -3.04 4.87
CA ARG A 55 -4.32 -2.23 4.04
C ARG A 55 -3.60 -1.87 2.74
N PHE A 56 -4.15 -2.29 1.61
CA PHE A 56 -3.56 -2.04 0.30
C PHE A 56 -4.38 -1.03 -0.51
N ARG A 57 -3.67 -0.19 -1.27
CA ARG A 57 -4.21 0.74 -2.26
C ARG A 57 -3.27 0.83 -3.46
N LYS A 58 -3.81 1.16 -4.63
CA LYS A 58 -3.06 1.63 -5.80
C LYS A 58 -3.20 3.14 -5.92
N ALA A 59 -2.09 3.86 -5.99
CA ALA A 59 -2.07 5.28 -6.29
C ALA A 59 -2.27 5.55 -7.79
N LYS A 60 -2.72 6.76 -8.13
CA LYS A 60 -3.01 7.20 -9.50
C LYS A 60 -2.16 8.39 -9.88
N ILE A 61 -1.59 8.36 -11.08
CA ILE A 61 -0.98 9.54 -11.70
C ILE A 61 -2.11 10.53 -12.04
N THR A 62 -1.88 11.80 -11.75
CA THR A 62 -2.83 12.89 -12.09
C THR A 62 -2.12 13.90 -12.99
N SER A 63 -2.79 14.40 -14.03
CA SER A 63 -2.17 15.25 -15.07
C SER A 63 -1.53 16.55 -14.57
N LYS A 64 -2.00 17.11 -13.44
CA LYS A 64 -1.64 18.47 -13.01
C LYS A 64 -0.49 18.56 -12.02
N LYS A 65 -0.07 17.44 -11.40
CA LYS A 65 0.87 17.47 -10.27
C LYS A 65 1.75 16.22 -10.29
N VAL A 66 3.05 16.41 -10.12
CA VAL A 66 4.03 15.33 -9.89
C VAL A 66 3.63 14.53 -8.63
N GLY A 67 3.99 13.25 -8.61
CA GLY A 67 3.56 12.30 -7.59
C GLY A 67 2.24 11.61 -7.96
N GLN A 68 1.95 10.53 -7.25
CA GLN A 68 0.73 9.75 -7.43
C GLN A 68 -0.21 10.00 -6.25
N PHE A 69 -1.48 10.25 -6.55
CA PHE A 69 -2.51 10.49 -5.54
C PHE A 69 -3.16 9.18 -5.11
N VAL A 70 -3.38 9.00 -3.81
CA VAL A 70 -4.08 7.85 -3.24
C VAL A 70 -5.08 8.31 -2.18
N THR A 71 -6.24 7.67 -2.13
CA THR A 71 -7.17 7.81 -1.01
C THR A 71 -6.89 6.76 0.06
N LEU A 72 -6.97 7.19 1.32
CA LEU A 72 -6.79 6.33 2.48
C LEU A 72 -7.77 6.75 3.57
N TRP A 73 -8.99 6.22 3.49
CA TRP A 73 -10.09 6.49 4.41
C TRP A 73 -10.93 5.23 4.61
N LYS A 74 -11.78 5.25 5.63
CA LYS A 74 -12.84 4.28 5.91
C LYS A 74 -14.15 4.99 6.19
N ARG A 75 -15.29 4.31 6.03
CA ARG A 75 -16.58 4.86 6.45
C ARG A 75 -16.72 4.74 7.97
N SER A 76 -17.09 5.84 8.64
CA SER A 76 -17.41 5.81 10.07
C SER A 76 -18.76 5.09 10.29
N LYS A 77 -19.03 4.70 11.54
CA LYS A 77 -20.33 4.10 11.90
C LYS A 77 -21.50 5.05 11.66
N ASP A 78 -21.24 6.36 11.73
CA ASP A 78 -22.26 7.41 11.62
C ASP A 78 -22.51 7.84 10.17
N GLY A 79 -21.77 7.27 9.20
CA GLY A 79 -21.99 7.48 7.78
C GLY A 79 -20.88 8.26 7.05
N PRO A 80 -20.31 9.35 7.56
CA PRO A 80 -19.24 10.08 6.85
C PRO A 80 -17.96 9.26 6.65
N ILE A 81 -17.15 9.64 5.66
CA ILE A 81 -15.80 9.08 5.49
C ILE A 81 -14.82 9.74 6.45
N GLU A 82 -13.98 8.94 7.11
CA GLU A 82 -12.95 9.39 8.05
C GLU A 82 -11.58 8.80 7.70
N PRO A 83 -10.47 9.48 8.07
CA PRO A 83 -9.15 8.87 8.03
C PRO A 83 -9.10 7.61 8.90
N PHE A 84 -8.20 6.69 8.57
CA PHE A 84 -7.85 5.61 9.48
C PHE A 84 -7.26 6.17 10.77
N LYS A 85 -7.49 5.49 11.89
CA LYS A 85 -7.04 5.90 13.23
C LYS A 85 -5.77 5.14 13.60
N SER A 86 -4.90 5.74 14.40
CA SER A 86 -3.72 5.04 14.96
C SER A 86 -4.07 3.86 15.87
N LYS A 87 -5.33 3.75 16.30
CA LYS A 87 -5.88 2.63 17.07
C LYS A 87 -6.54 1.56 16.21
N ASP A 88 -6.65 1.76 14.90
CA ASP A 88 -7.21 0.74 14.02
C ASP A 88 -6.29 -0.49 13.96
N ASP A 89 -6.92 -1.65 13.81
CA ASP A 89 -6.25 -2.95 13.72
C ASP A 89 -5.63 -3.16 12.33
N ILE A 90 -4.61 -2.34 12.06
CA ILE A 90 -3.81 -2.34 10.84
C ILE A 90 -2.36 -2.15 11.28
N ASP A 91 -1.45 -2.95 10.75
CA ASP A 91 -0.02 -2.83 11.04
C ASP A 91 0.69 -2.05 9.94
N ILE A 92 0.34 -2.37 8.69
CA ILE A 92 1.04 -1.90 7.50
C ILE A 92 0.05 -1.39 6.46
N PHE A 93 0.45 -0.31 5.79
CA PHE A 93 -0.24 0.26 4.65
C PHE A 93 0.65 0.13 3.42
N ILE A 94 0.19 -0.61 2.42
CA ILE A 94 0.91 -0.81 1.16
C ILE A 94 0.26 0.04 0.07
N ILE A 95 1.03 0.97 -0.51
CA ILE A 95 0.60 1.82 -1.61
C ILE A 95 1.38 1.41 -2.87
N ALA A 96 0.73 0.72 -3.79
CA ALA A 96 1.28 0.40 -5.09
C ALA A 96 1.27 1.63 -6.00
N THR A 97 2.32 1.77 -6.78
CA THR A 97 2.54 2.84 -7.75
C THR A 97 2.93 2.25 -9.09
N LEU A 98 2.42 2.86 -10.16
CA LEU A 98 2.66 2.44 -11.53
C LEU A 98 3.05 3.66 -12.36
N ASN A 99 4.12 3.53 -13.15
CA ASN A 99 4.42 4.48 -14.21
C ASN A 99 5.00 3.71 -15.41
N ASN A 100 4.21 3.61 -16.49
CA ASN A 100 4.52 2.77 -17.65
C ASN A 100 4.82 1.32 -17.21
N ASN A 101 6.07 0.86 -17.39
CA ASN A 101 6.51 -0.49 -17.03
C ASN A 101 7.15 -0.56 -15.63
N ARG A 102 7.11 0.53 -14.85
CA ARG A 102 7.71 0.60 -13.51
C ARG A 102 6.63 0.37 -12.45
N VAL A 103 6.85 -0.66 -11.64
CA VAL A 103 6.02 -0.99 -10.48
C VAL A 103 6.83 -0.80 -9.22
N GLY A 104 6.25 -0.13 -8.24
CA GLY A 104 6.87 0.07 -6.95
C GLY A 104 5.84 0.23 -5.85
N HIS A 105 6.28 -0.03 -4.63
CA HIS A 105 5.43 -0.14 -3.47
C HIS A 105 6.01 0.69 -2.35
N PHE A 106 5.16 1.51 -1.74
CA PHE A 106 5.44 2.04 -0.42
C PHE A 106 4.89 1.08 0.63
N ILE A 107 5.70 0.72 1.61
CA ILE A 107 5.33 -0.15 2.73
C ILE A 107 5.46 0.67 4.00
N PHE A 108 4.39 1.36 4.38
CA PHE A 108 4.39 2.24 5.54
C PHE A 108 3.91 1.50 6.78
N THR A 109 4.63 1.62 7.89
CA THR A 109 4.09 1.21 9.19
C THR A 109 2.99 2.17 9.64
N LYS A 110 2.07 1.67 10.46
CA LYS A 110 1.08 2.52 11.15
C LYS A 110 1.74 3.69 11.88
N GLN A 111 2.88 3.45 12.52
CA GLN A 111 3.63 4.47 13.27
C GLN A 111 4.07 5.63 12.36
N ILE A 112 4.71 5.36 11.22
CA ILE A 112 5.19 6.46 10.36
C ILE A 112 4.01 7.25 9.77
N LEU A 113 2.88 6.62 9.46
CA LEU A 113 1.70 7.35 8.98
C LEU A 113 1.04 8.22 10.06
N ASP A 114 1.05 7.78 11.32
CA ASP A 114 0.60 8.61 12.45
C ASP A 114 1.55 9.80 12.67
N GLU A 115 2.86 9.57 12.69
CA GLU A 115 3.89 10.62 12.81
C GLU A 115 3.82 11.68 11.70
N LYS A 116 3.42 11.28 10.49
CA LYS A 116 3.23 12.20 9.34
C LYS A 116 1.81 12.80 9.25
N GLY A 117 0.98 12.56 10.26
CA GLY A 117 -0.38 13.09 10.35
C GLY A 117 -1.31 12.61 9.23
N ILE A 118 -1.04 11.42 8.68
CA ILE A 118 -1.91 10.76 7.71
C ILE A 118 -3.03 10.03 8.45
N LEU A 119 -2.70 9.35 9.55
CA LEU A 119 -3.70 8.75 10.42
C LEU A 119 -4.26 9.79 11.38
N SER A 120 -5.51 9.56 11.79
CA SER A 120 -6.14 10.31 12.86
C SER A 120 -5.63 9.81 14.22
N GLY A 121 -5.23 10.75 15.07
CA GLY A 121 -4.54 10.48 16.33
C GLY A 121 -4.26 11.79 17.05
N LYS A 122 -2.99 12.22 17.06
CA LYS A 122 -2.61 13.57 17.53
C LYS A 122 -3.11 14.68 16.59
N HIS A 123 -3.34 14.34 15.33
CA HIS A 123 -3.85 15.22 14.28
C HIS A 123 -5.17 14.66 13.74
N GLU A 124 -5.96 15.48 13.02
CA GLU A 124 -7.22 15.02 12.42
C GLU A 124 -7.04 13.85 11.44
N GLY A 125 -5.86 13.73 10.82
CA GLY A 125 -5.54 12.75 9.78
C GLY A 125 -5.92 13.23 8.38
N LYS A 126 -5.65 12.40 7.37
CA LYS A 126 -5.95 12.71 5.95
C LYS A 126 -6.71 11.56 5.30
N ARG A 127 -7.68 11.93 4.46
CA ARG A 127 -8.46 10.98 3.64
C ARG A 127 -7.76 10.63 2.33
N GLY A 128 -6.70 11.35 1.98
CA GLY A 128 -5.89 11.09 0.80
C GLY A 128 -4.63 11.93 0.82
N PHE A 129 -3.60 11.46 0.11
CA PHE A 129 -2.30 12.13 0.05
C PHE A 129 -1.55 11.74 -1.22
N ARG A 130 -0.39 12.38 -1.44
CA ARG A 130 0.51 12.06 -2.54
C ARG A 130 1.68 11.22 -2.06
N VAL A 131 2.01 10.21 -2.86
CA VAL A 131 3.25 9.46 -2.77
C VAL A 131 4.15 9.80 -3.94
N TYR A 132 5.46 9.81 -3.71
CA TYR A 132 6.46 10.19 -4.71
C TYR A 132 7.47 9.06 -4.87
N PRO A 133 7.20 8.06 -5.73
CA PRO A 133 8.18 7.03 -6.10
C PRO A 133 9.54 7.62 -6.44
N ALA A 134 10.60 6.80 -6.36
CA ALA A 134 11.98 7.23 -6.64
C ALA A 134 12.19 7.81 -8.05
N TRP A 135 11.24 7.58 -8.96
CA TRP A 135 11.27 8.08 -10.32
C TRP A 135 10.51 9.38 -10.56
N ASP A 136 9.71 9.81 -9.59
CA ASP A 136 9.05 11.11 -9.65
C ASP A 136 10.04 12.17 -9.13
N ILE A 137 10.08 13.35 -9.78
CA ILE A 137 10.96 14.46 -9.39
C ILE A 137 10.06 15.66 -9.03
N PRO A 138 9.69 15.83 -7.75
CA PRO A 138 8.84 16.93 -7.32
C PRO A 138 9.53 18.28 -7.56
N ASP A 139 8.78 19.26 -8.05
CA ASP A 139 9.24 20.61 -8.37
C ASP A 139 8.97 21.64 -7.26
N ASN A 140 8.22 21.24 -6.23
CA ASN A 140 7.80 22.11 -5.13
C ASN A 140 8.33 21.61 -3.78
N LYS A 141 8.52 22.55 -2.85
CA LYS A 141 9.10 22.28 -1.51
C LYS A 141 8.35 21.18 -0.75
N GLN A 142 7.02 21.21 -0.78
CA GLN A 142 6.20 20.22 -0.06
C GLN A 142 6.40 18.81 -0.63
N GLY A 143 6.43 18.68 -1.96
CA GLY A 143 6.68 17.41 -2.64
C GLY A 143 8.06 16.86 -2.33
N LEU A 144 9.11 17.68 -2.38
CA LEU A 144 10.48 17.29 -2.03
C LEU A 144 10.59 16.80 -0.58
N THR A 145 10.02 17.54 0.38
CA THR A 145 9.99 17.12 1.79
C THR A 145 9.20 15.82 1.96
N THR A 146 8.09 15.65 1.23
CA THR A 146 7.25 14.45 1.32
C THR A 146 7.98 13.24 0.76
N GLN A 147 8.59 13.37 -0.42
CA GLN A 147 9.40 12.31 -1.02
C GLN A 147 10.54 11.87 -0.10
N LYS A 148 11.26 12.83 0.52
CA LYS A 148 12.40 12.54 1.39
C LYS A 148 12.07 11.55 2.51
N TRP A 149 10.90 11.70 3.16
CA TRP A 149 10.52 10.76 4.22
C TRP A 149 9.88 9.47 3.68
N GLN A 150 9.34 9.48 2.46
CA GLN A 150 8.69 8.32 1.86
C GLN A 150 9.68 7.32 1.25
N LEU A 151 10.79 7.78 0.65
CA LEU A 151 11.76 6.93 -0.03
C LEU A 151 12.37 5.79 0.83
N PRO A 152 12.63 5.98 2.15
CA PRO A 152 13.05 4.87 3.01
C PRO A 152 12.05 3.71 3.10
N TYR A 153 10.79 3.93 2.71
CA TYR A 153 9.71 2.93 2.72
C TYR A 153 9.36 2.43 1.31
N PHE A 154 10.14 2.81 0.30
CA PHE A 154 9.86 2.54 -1.11
C PHE A 154 10.69 1.38 -1.67
N VAL A 155 10.05 0.47 -2.41
CA VAL A 155 10.71 -0.62 -3.13
C VAL A 155 10.19 -0.70 -4.55
N GLU A 156 11.08 -0.83 -5.53
CA GLU A 156 10.75 -1.04 -6.94
C GLU A 156 10.89 -2.54 -7.28
N SER A 157 9.85 -3.16 -7.83
CA SER A 157 9.76 -4.63 -7.97
C SER A 157 10.80 -5.24 -8.92
N ASN A 158 11.39 -4.46 -9.84
CA ASN A 158 12.33 -4.96 -10.86
C ASN A 158 13.80 -4.87 -10.46
N LYS A 159 14.14 -4.35 -9.26
CA LYS A 159 15.52 -4.39 -8.75
C LYS A 159 15.72 -5.66 -7.94
N LYS A 160 16.05 -6.76 -8.65
CA LYS A 160 16.41 -8.05 -8.05
C LYS A 160 17.50 -7.84 -6.99
N LEU A 161 17.29 -8.44 -5.81
CA LEU A 161 18.22 -8.65 -4.69
C LEU A 161 18.30 -7.57 -3.58
N ASN A 162 18.24 -6.26 -3.87
CA ASN A 162 18.41 -5.24 -2.80
C ASN A 162 17.13 -4.91 -2.01
N GLY A 163 15.96 -5.43 -2.43
CA GLY A 163 14.68 -5.13 -1.81
C GLY A 163 14.30 -6.06 -0.66
N LEU A 164 14.89 -7.26 -0.56
CA LEU A 164 14.38 -8.28 0.37
C LEU A 164 14.67 -7.89 1.83
N ASP A 165 15.89 -7.49 2.16
CA ASP A 165 16.24 -7.03 3.51
C ASP A 165 15.44 -5.79 3.93
N VAL A 166 15.20 -4.88 2.97
CA VAL A 166 14.36 -3.70 3.18
C VAL A 166 12.93 -4.10 3.48
N ILE A 167 12.34 -5.02 2.72
CA ILE A 167 10.95 -5.48 2.93
C ILE A 167 10.83 -6.27 4.24
N GLY A 168 11.79 -7.14 4.55
CA GLY A 168 11.83 -7.87 5.81
C GLY A 168 11.87 -6.92 7.00
N LYS A 169 12.69 -5.87 6.91
CA LYS A 169 12.75 -4.81 7.91
C LYS A 169 11.46 -3.98 7.98
N LEU A 170 10.87 -3.62 6.84
CA LEU A 170 9.66 -2.78 6.78
C LEU A 170 8.40 -3.50 7.25
N LEU A 171 8.30 -4.80 6.97
CA LEU A 171 7.22 -5.65 7.45
C LEU A 171 7.49 -6.22 8.85
N ASP A 172 8.72 -6.06 9.36
CA ASP A 172 9.20 -6.63 10.61
C ASP A 172 9.00 -8.17 10.63
N ILE A 173 9.47 -8.82 9.56
CA ILE A 173 9.36 -10.27 9.35
C ILE A 173 10.69 -10.90 8.95
N LYS A 174 10.87 -12.16 9.36
CA LYS A 174 11.98 -12.99 8.88
C LYS A 174 11.61 -13.56 7.51
N ILE A 175 12.30 -13.13 6.46
CA ILE A 175 12.18 -13.71 5.13
C ILE A 175 13.06 -14.97 5.09
N LYS A 176 12.47 -16.13 4.79
CA LYS A 176 13.24 -17.35 4.52
C LYS A 176 13.62 -17.37 3.05
N LEU A 177 14.88 -17.06 2.73
CA LEU A 177 15.41 -17.28 1.40
C LEU A 177 15.35 -18.79 1.11
N HIS A 178 14.61 -19.18 0.08
CA HIS A 178 14.73 -20.53 -0.47
C HIS A 178 15.94 -20.51 -1.39
N SER A 179 17.03 -21.10 -0.92
CA SER A 179 18.21 -21.49 -1.71
C SER A 179 17.88 -22.69 -2.58
#